data_AF-A0A8X6H6L3-F1
#
_entry.id   AF-A0A8X6H6L3-F1
#
_cell.length_a   1.000
_cell.length_b   1.000
_cell.length_c   1.000
_cell.angle_alpha   90.00
_cell.angle_beta   90.00
_cell.angle_gamma   90.00
#
_symmetry.space_group_name_H-M   'P 1'
#
loop_
_entity.id
_entity.type
_entity.pdbx_description
1 polymer ?
#
loop_
_entity_poly.entity_id
_entity_poly.type
_entity_poly.pdbx_seq_one_letter_code
_entity_poly.pdbx_strand_id
1 'polypeptide(L)'
;MKVRGAPAISIVAALSLAVELSKENFVSKDDLHHFIIKNLNYLSTSRPTAVNLGQVVKLISKLSEGYLQDENLSISLMKERFVLYFMIFKRKY
;
A
#
# COMPACT_ATOMS: atom_id res chain seq x y z
N MET A 1 -30.16 3.21 -3.85
CA MET A 1 -29.10 2.19 -4.00
C MET A 1 -27.76 2.87 -3.74
N LYS A 2 -27.04 2.51 -2.67
CA LYS A 2 -25.72 3.10 -2.34
C LYS A 2 -24.67 2.34 -3.13
N VAL A 3 -24.47 2.74 -4.38
CA VAL A 3 -23.44 2.15 -5.25
C VAL A 3 -22.10 2.45 -4.59
N ARG A 4 -21.49 1.45 -3.94
CA ARG A 4 -20.08 1.50 -3.52
C ARG A 4 -19.24 1.40 -4.79
N GLY A 5 -19.20 2.47 -5.57
CA GLY A 5 -18.27 2.59 -6.68
C GLY A 5 -16.85 2.72 -6.13
N ALA A 6 -15.92 1.95 -6.69
CA ALA A 6 -14.47 2.03 -6.49
C ALA A 6 -13.73 1.28 -5.34
N PRO A 7 -14.28 0.34 -4.54
CA PRO A 7 -13.46 -0.47 -3.64
C PRO A 7 -12.49 -1.40 -4.39
N ALA A 8 -12.95 -2.01 -5.48
CA ALA A 8 -12.20 -3.03 -6.21
C ALA A 8 -10.87 -2.52 -6.79
N ILE A 9 -10.84 -1.27 -7.28
CA ILE A 9 -9.61 -0.68 -7.88
C ILE A 9 -8.53 -0.47 -6.82
N SER A 10 -8.92 -0.01 -5.63
CA SER A 10 -7.98 0.18 -4.50
C SER A 10 -7.44 -1.15 -3.99
N ILE A 11 -8.27 -2.20 -3.99
CA ILE A 11 -7.89 -3.56 -3.61
C ILE A 11 -6.93 -4.17 -4.63
N VAL A 12 -7.20 -4.00 -5.93
CA VAL A 12 -6.31 -4.49 -7.01
C VAL A 12 -4.96 -3.79 -6.94
N ALA A 13 -4.94 -2.47 -6.76
CA ALA A 13 -3.72 -1.69 -6.56
C ALA A 13 -2.88 -2.18 -5.36
N ALA A 14 -3.54 -2.38 -4.21
CA ALA A 14 -2.95 -2.94 -3.01
C ALA A 14 -2.38 -4.35 -3.22
N LEU A 15 -3.11 -5.22 -3.92
CA LEU A 15 -2.67 -6.58 -4.24
C LEU A 15 -1.50 -6.59 -5.22
N SER A 16 -1.51 -5.74 -6.25
CA SER A 16 -0.39 -5.55 -7.17
C SER A 16 0.87 -5.13 -6.41
N LEU A 17 0.73 -4.18 -5.48
CA LEU A 17 1.83 -3.75 -4.62
C LEU A 17 2.35 -4.89 -3.73
N ALA A 18 1.45 -5.68 -3.14
CA ALA A 18 1.81 -6.85 -2.32
C ALA A 18 2.56 -7.92 -3.12
N VAL A 19 2.16 -8.15 -4.38
CA VAL A 19 2.84 -9.10 -5.28
C VAL A 19 4.22 -8.59 -5.66
N GLU A 20 4.37 -7.30 -5.99
CA GLU A 20 5.68 -6.69 -6.27
C GLU A 20 6.60 -6.72 -5.05
N LEU A 21 6.07 -6.39 -3.86
CA LEU A 21 6.79 -6.48 -2.59
C LEU A 21 7.28 -7.91 -2.28
N SER A 22 6.50 -8.92 -2.71
CA SER A 22 6.86 -10.33 -2.54
C SER A 22 7.89 -10.82 -3.56
N LYS A 23 8.02 -10.16 -4.71
CA LYS A 23 8.97 -10.53 -5.77
C LYS A 23 10.31 -9.82 -5.63
N GLU A 24 10.33 -8.61 -5.08
CA GLU A 24 11.54 -7.82 -4.92
C GLU A 24 12.22 -8.00 -3.56
N ASN A 25 13.55 -8.05 -3.59
CA ASN A 25 14.41 -8.01 -2.42
C ASN A 25 14.89 -6.57 -2.23
N PHE A 26 14.40 -5.93 -1.17
CA PHE A 26 14.81 -4.57 -0.79
C PHE A 26 15.99 -4.64 0.16
N VAL A 27 17.00 -3.80 -0.08
CA VAL A 27 18.23 -3.75 0.71
C VAL A 27 18.03 -2.89 1.96
N SER A 28 17.24 -1.83 1.87
CA SER A 28 16.87 -0.96 3.00
C SER A 28 15.35 -0.82 3.19
N LYS A 29 14.95 -0.42 4.41
CA LYS A 29 13.57 0.00 4.71
C LYS A 29 13.19 1.22 3.87
N ASP A 30 14.13 2.14 3.63
CA ASP A 30 13.94 3.33 2.79
C ASP A 30 13.63 2.98 1.34
N ASP A 31 14.31 1.98 0.77
CA ASP A 31 14.04 1.52 -0.61
C ASP A 31 12.61 0.98 -0.72
N LEU A 32 12.19 0.18 0.26
CA LEU A 32 10.84 -0.37 0.32
C LEU A 32 9.80 0.74 0.48
N HIS A 33 10.07 1.75 1.32
CA HIS A 33 9.21 2.91 1.46
C HIS A 33 9.09 3.70 0.14
N HIS A 34 10.22 4.03 -0.49
CA HIS A 34 10.23 4.76 -1.76
C HIS A 34 9.49 4.03 -2.86
N PHE A 35 9.66 2.70 -2.94
CA PHE A 35 8.95 1.86 -3.89
C PHE A 35 7.43 1.93 -3.68
N ILE A 36 6.97 1.80 -2.44
CA ILE A 36 5.55 1.91 -2.07
C ILE A 36 4.98 3.28 -2.47
N ILE A 37 5.66 4.37 -2.08
CA ILE A 37 5.22 5.74 -2.38
C ILE A 37 5.15 5.98 -3.89
N LYS A 38 6.17 5.56 -4.64
CA LYS A 38 6.24 5.73 -6.10
C LYS A 38 5.06 5.06 -6.79
N ASN A 39 4.76 3.82 -6.44
CA ASN A 39 3.64 3.07 -7.00
C ASN A 39 2.29 3.67 -6.61
N LEU A 40 2.13 4.08 -5.35
CA LEU A 40 0.91 4.74 -4.88
C LEU A 40 0.66 6.08 -5.60
N ASN A 41 1.71 6.87 -5.82
CA ASN A 41 1.63 8.12 -6.59
C ASN A 41 1.26 7.86 -8.05
N TYR A 42 1.86 6.85 -8.68
CA TYR A 42 1.51 6.42 -10.04
C TYR A 42 0.04 6.02 -10.17
N LEU A 43 -0.48 5.26 -9.19
CA LEU A 43 -1.89 4.86 -9.13
C LEU A 43 -2.82 6.06 -8.93
N SER A 44 -2.42 7.02 -8.09
CA SER A 44 -3.20 8.25 -7.85
C SER A 44 -3.28 9.13 -9.09
N THR A 45 -2.20 9.26 -9.86
CA THR A 45 -2.18 10.08 -11.09
C THR A 45 -2.87 9.38 -12.26
N SER A 46 -2.84 8.05 -12.33
CA SER A 46 -3.48 7.28 -13.40
C SER A 46 -5.01 7.30 -13.33
N ARG A 47 -5.60 7.51 -12.13
CA ARG A 47 -7.06 7.54 -11.92
C ARG A 47 -7.49 8.63 -10.92
N PRO A 48 -7.41 9.92 -11.30
CA PRO A 48 -7.63 11.06 -10.40
C PRO A 48 -9.07 11.20 -9.87
N THR A 49 -10.05 10.50 -10.47
CA THR A 49 -11.46 10.51 -10.06
C THR A 49 -11.81 9.49 -8.98
N ALA A 50 -10.88 8.61 -8.61
CA ALA A 50 -11.07 7.64 -7.53
C ALA A 50 -10.83 8.31 -6.17
N VAL A 51 -11.85 9.01 -5.65
CA VAL A 51 -11.79 9.76 -4.37
C VAL A 51 -11.28 8.90 -3.21
N ASN A 52 -11.60 7.61 -3.19
CA ASN A 52 -11.14 6.68 -2.15
C ASN A 52 -9.66 6.30 -2.29
N LEU A 53 -9.08 6.37 -3.49
CA LEU A 53 -7.69 5.96 -3.74
C LEU A 53 -6.72 6.95 -3.11
N GLY A 54 -6.95 8.26 -3.24
CA GLY A 54 -6.11 9.27 -2.59
C GLY A 54 -6.11 9.19 -1.06
N GLN A 55 -7.22 8.75 -0.44
CA GLN A 55 -7.27 8.49 1.00
C GLN A 55 -6.46 7.25 1.40
N VAL A 56 -6.56 6.18 0.61
CA VAL A 56 -5.78 4.95 0.81
C VAL A 56 -4.29 5.22 0.63
N VAL A 57 -3.90 5.99 -0.38
CA VAL A 57 -2.51 6.43 -0.61
C VAL A 57 -1.97 7.14 0.63
N LYS A 58 -2.67 8.17 1.13
CA LYS A 58 -2.26 8.89 2.35
C LYS A 58 -2.13 7.98 3.58
N LEU A 59 -3.06 7.04 3.74
CA LEU A 59 -3.07 6.10 4.85
C LEU A 59 -1.87 5.15 4.82
N ILE A 60 -1.57 4.58 3.64
CA ILE A 60 -0.45 3.66 3.44
C ILE A 60 0.88 4.41 3.55
N SER A 61 0.99 5.62 2.99
CA SER A 61 2.18 6.48 3.16
C SER A 61 2.50 6.71 4.63
N LYS A 62 1.47 7.07 5.43
CA LYS A 62 1.64 7.31 6.87
C LYS A 62 2.01 6.03 7.65
N LEU A 63 1.45 4.89 7.28
CA LEU A 63 1.86 3.59 7.84
C LEU A 63 3.32 3.27 7.51
N SER A 64 3.74 3.53 6.27
CA SER A 64 5.11 3.31 5.81
C SER A 64 6.11 4.20 6.54
N GLU A 65 5.79 5.47 6.74
CA GLU A 65 6.59 6.39 7.56
C GLU A 65 6.70 5.91 9.01
N GLY A 66 5.60 5.45 9.61
CA GLY A 66 5.63 4.90 10.97
C GLY A 66 6.52 3.66 11.10
N TYR A 67 6.56 2.82 10.07
CA TYR A 67 7.44 1.64 10.01
C TYR A 67 8.91 1.98 9.73
N LEU A 68 9.19 3.10 9.05
CA LEU A 68 10.57 3.61 8.91
C LEU A 68 11.16 4.05 10.25
N GLN A 69 10.36 4.73 11.07
CA GLN A 69 10.78 5.23 12.39
C GLN A 69 10.93 4.11 13.43
N ASP A 70 10.38 2.93 13.18
CA ASP A 70 10.47 1.78 14.07
C ASP A 70 11.79 1.02 13.80
N GLU A 71 12.83 1.30 14.60
CA GLU A 71 14.14 0.67 14.48
C GLU A 71 14.10 -0.85 14.71
N ASN A 72 13.16 -1.33 15.54
CA ASN A 72 12.96 -2.76 15.83
C ASN A 72 12.29 -3.53 14.70
N LEU A 73 11.79 -2.85 13.67
CA LEU A 73 11.13 -3.48 12.55
C LEU A 73 12.15 -3.95 11.50
N SER A 74 12.22 -5.26 11.24
CA SER A 74 12.99 -5.78 10.11
C SER A 74 12.25 -5.56 8.79
N ILE A 75 13.00 -5.52 7.68
CA ILE A 75 12.42 -5.39 6.32
C ILE A 75 11.44 -6.53 6.03
N SER A 76 11.74 -7.76 6.48
CA SER A 76 10.83 -8.91 6.33
C SER A 76 9.52 -8.72 7.10
N LEU A 77 9.58 -8.24 8.34
CA LEU A 77 8.39 -7.99 9.15
C LEU A 77 7.55 -6.85 8.57
N MET A 78 8.20 -5.81 8.03
CA MET A 78 7.54 -4.70 7.35
C MET A 78 6.74 -5.19 6.13
N LYS A 79 7.34 -6.06 5.30
CA LYS A 79 6.64 -6.69 4.16
C LYS A 79 5.43 -7.50 4.63
N GLU A 80 5.60 -8.38 5.61
CA GLU A 80 4.50 -9.20 6.13
C GLU A 80 3.36 -8.34 6.66
N ARG A 81 3.66 -7.29 7.44
CA ARG A 81 2.64 -6.37 7.95
C ARG A 81 1.89 -5.68 6.83
N PHE A 82 2.57 -5.26 5.75
CA PHE A 82 1.89 -4.69 4.58
C PHE A 82 0.98 -5.70 3.89
N VAL A 83 1.47 -6.91 3.61
CA VAL A 83 0.68 -7.98 2.98
C VAL A 83 -0.57 -8.29 3.81
N LEU A 84 -0.41 -8.42 5.12
CA LEU A 84 -1.50 -8.72 6.05
C LEU A 84 -2.50 -7.57 6.14
N TYR A 85 -2.03 -6.31 6.13
CA TYR A 85 -2.87 -5.13 6.07
C TYR A 85 -3.74 -5.11 4.80
N PHE A 86 -3.14 -5.40 3.64
CA PHE A 86 -3.86 -5.48 2.36
C PHE A 86 -4.88 -6.61 2.34
N MET A 87 -4.56 -7.75 2.97
CA MET A 87 -5.49 -8.88 3.10
C MET A 87 -6.68 -8.56 4.01
N ILE A 88 -6.48 -7.82 5.10
CA ILE A 88 -7.57 -7.31 5.95
C ILE A 88 -8.42 -6.29 5.20
N PHE A 89 -7.78 -5.41 4.40
CA PHE A 89 -8.49 -4.42 3.61
C PHE A 89 -9.47 -5.08 2.62
N LYS A 90 -9.08 -6.21 2.01
CA LYS A 90 -9.96 -7.03 1.17
C LYS A 90 -11.21 -7.55 1.90
N ARG A 91 -11.14 -7.80 3.21
CA ARG A 91 -12.27 -8.31 4.02
C ARG A 91 -13.27 -7.22 4.43
N LYS A 92 -12.87 -5.95 4.41
CA LYS A 92 -13.67 -4.84 4.96
C LYS A 92 -14.59 -4.18 3.92
N TYR A 93 -14.43 -4.50 2.64
CA TYR A 93 -15.17 -3.92 1.52
C TYR A 93 -15.81 -4.98 0.65
#